data_AF-A0A9D3XIU1-F1
#
_entry.id   AF-A0A9D3XIU1-F1
#
_cell.length_a   1.000
_cell.length_b   1.000
_cell.length_c   1.000
_cell.angle_alpha   90.00
_cell.angle_beta   90.00
_cell.angle_gamma   90.00
#
_symmetry.space_group_name_H-M   'P 1'
#
loop_
_entity.id
_entity.type
_entity.pdbx_description
1 polymer ?
#
loop_
_entity_poly.entity_id
_entity_poly.type
_entity_poly.pdbx_seq_one_letter_code
_entity_poly.pdbx_strand_id
1 'polypeptide(L)'
;MAEYCSLLEELAENITNEDLDQLKSACKEDIPSEKHEAITTSKDWFSFLEEHNKLDKDNLSYIEHIFEISRRPDLLTVVVEYRTQVLKISEEDEVDTKLTRIPSAKKYKGQSPPYTRKGKTIPHPWDTRPRVPSPQGLAGA
;
A
#
# COMPACT_ATOMS: atom_id res chain seq x y z
N MET A 1 -11.06 -18.83 11.09
CA MET A 1 -10.42 -18.94 12.42
C MET A 1 -8.95 -19.28 12.31
N ALA A 2 -8.58 -20.34 11.58
CA ALA A 2 -7.17 -20.71 11.39
C ALA A 2 -6.30 -19.59 10.79
N GLU A 3 -6.81 -18.91 9.75
CA GLU A 3 -6.09 -17.81 9.07
C GLU A 3 -5.62 -16.71 10.04
N TYR A 4 -6.48 -16.30 10.98
CA TYR A 4 -6.14 -15.26 11.96
C TYR A 4 -5.10 -15.75 12.97
N CYS A 5 -5.22 -16.99 13.45
CA CYS A 5 -4.22 -17.57 14.34
C CYS A 5 -2.86 -17.72 13.64
N SER A 6 -2.85 -18.11 12.36
CA SER A 6 -1.63 -18.17 11.55
C SER A 6 -0.99 -16.79 11.35
N LEU A 7 -1.79 -15.75 11.10
CA LEU A 7 -1.31 -14.36 11.04
C LEU A 7 -0.62 -13.96 12.36
N LEU A 8 -1.28 -14.16 13.50
CA LEU A 8 -0.70 -13.79 14.79
C LEU A 8 0.58 -14.57 15.10
N GLU A 9 0.64 -15.83 14.69
CA GLU A 9 1.82 -16.67 14.88
C GLU A 9 2.99 -16.17 14.02
N GLU A 10 2.75 -15.88 12.73
CA GLU A 10 3.76 -15.31 11.84
C GLU A 10 4.26 -13.94 12.33
N LEU A 11 3.36 -13.06 12.76
CA LEU A 11 3.75 -11.78 13.35
C LEU A 11 4.57 -11.99 14.64
N ALA A 12 4.13 -12.89 15.52
CA ALA A 12 4.83 -13.17 16.77
C ALA A 12 6.24 -13.73 16.56
N GLU A 13 6.45 -14.55 15.52
CA GLU A 13 7.78 -15.06 15.14
C GLU A 13 8.70 -13.96 14.58
N ASN A 14 8.12 -12.95 13.91
CA ASN A 14 8.86 -11.82 13.37
C ASN A 14 9.11 -10.68 14.37
N ILE A 15 8.46 -10.71 15.54
CA ILE A 15 8.64 -9.73 16.61
C ILE A 15 9.73 -10.20 17.57
N THR A 16 10.83 -9.45 17.63
CA THR A 16 11.90 -9.70 18.61
C THR A 16 11.56 -9.09 19.98
N ASN A 17 12.34 -9.40 21.01
CA ASN A 17 12.15 -8.82 22.34
C ASN A 17 12.34 -7.28 22.34
N GLU A 18 13.24 -6.76 21.48
CA GLU A 18 13.43 -5.32 21.29
C GLU A 18 12.22 -4.67 20.61
N ASP A 19 11.67 -5.31 19.57
CA ASP A 19 10.43 -4.85 18.94
C ASP A 19 9.29 -4.86 19.97
N LEU A 20 9.18 -5.91 20.79
CA LEU A 20 8.15 -6.03 21.81
C LEU A 20 8.20 -4.87 22.83
N ASP A 21 9.39 -4.42 23.22
CA ASP A 21 9.53 -3.24 24.09
C ASP A 21 9.10 -1.94 23.40
N GLN A 22 9.38 -1.83 22.09
CA GLN A 22 8.89 -0.73 21.26
C GLN A 22 7.37 -0.72 21.13
N LEU A 23 6.75 -1.87 20.90
CA LEU A 23 5.30 -2.04 20.83
C LEU A 23 4.65 -1.69 22.18
N LYS A 24 5.24 -2.16 23.29
CA LYS A 24 4.83 -1.78 24.64
C LYS A 24 4.94 -0.26 24.85
N SER A 25 6.03 0.36 24.39
CA SER A 25 6.23 1.80 24.50
C SER A 25 5.24 2.62 23.67
N ALA A 26 4.87 2.14 22.48
CA ALA A 26 3.84 2.76 21.64
C ALA A 26 2.44 2.68 22.28
N CYS A 27 2.17 1.62 23.05
CA CYS A 27 0.90 1.45 23.76
C CYS A 27 0.86 2.06 25.17
N LYS A 28 1.91 2.74 25.66
CA LYS A 28 1.99 3.22 27.06
C LYS A 28 0.85 4.15 27.50
N GLU A 29 0.22 4.87 26.57
CA GLU A 29 -0.91 5.75 26.88
C GLU A 29 -2.25 5.01 26.96
N ASP A 30 -2.39 3.90 26.24
CA ASP A 30 -3.61 3.09 26.16
C ASP A 30 -3.59 1.89 27.12
N ILE A 31 -2.40 1.36 27.45
CA ILE A 31 -2.22 0.20 28.32
C ILE A 31 -1.67 0.68 29.67
N PRO A 32 -2.40 0.46 30.79
CA PRO A 32 -1.92 0.81 32.11
C PRO A 32 -0.68 -0.02 32.48
N SER A 33 0.27 0.60 33.18
CA SER A 33 1.57 0.01 33.50
C SER A 33 1.51 -1.33 34.24
N GLU A 34 0.42 -1.59 34.98
CA GLU A 34 0.17 -2.86 35.67
C GLU A 34 0.08 -4.06 34.70
N LYS A 35 -0.37 -3.82 33.46
CA LYS A 35 -0.47 -4.86 32.44
C LYS A 35 0.82 -5.01 31.61
N HIS A 36 1.74 -4.05 31.67
CA HIS A 36 3.04 -4.14 30.97
C HIS A 36 3.92 -5.27 31.54
N GLU A 37 3.81 -5.55 32.84
CA GLU A 37 4.58 -6.61 33.50
C GLU A 37 4.08 -8.02 33.15
N ALA A 38 2.78 -8.17 32.83
CA ALA A 38 2.23 -9.44 32.37
C ALA A 38 2.78 -9.83 30.99
N ILE A 39 3.00 -8.82 30.13
CA ILE A 39 3.40 -8.99 28.74
C ILE A 39 4.91 -9.26 28.62
N THR A 40 5.24 -10.55 28.71
CA THR A 40 6.61 -11.07 28.58
C THR A 40 6.95 -11.56 27.18
N THR A 41 5.94 -11.90 26.37
CA THR A 41 6.09 -12.52 25.05
C THR A 41 5.18 -11.84 24.03
N SER A 42 5.55 -11.87 22.73
CA SER A 42 4.75 -11.32 21.63
C SER A 42 3.34 -11.91 21.58
N LYS A 43 3.20 -13.22 21.83
CA LYS A 43 1.89 -13.90 21.93
C LYS A 43 1.05 -13.34 23.08
N ASP A 44 1.66 -13.09 24.23
CA ASP A 44 0.99 -12.50 25.40
C ASP A 44 0.49 -11.08 25.10
N TRP A 45 1.29 -10.31 24.35
CA TRP A 45 0.88 -8.98 23.89
C TRP A 45 -0.35 -9.04 22.99
N PHE A 46 -0.41 -9.98 22.04
CA PHE A 46 -1.61 -10.16 21.21
C PHE A 46 -2.82 -10.61 22.03
N SER A 47 -2.68 -11.62 22.88
CA SER A 47 -3.77 -12.08 23.76
C SER A 47 -4.29 -10.97 24.67
N PHE A 48 -3.39 -10.11 25.17
CA PHE A 48 -3.76 -8.95 25.95
C PHE A 48 -4.63 -7.97 25.14
N LEU A 49 -4.27 -7.68 23.89
CA LEU A 49 -5.08 -6.81 23.04
C LEU A 49 -6.46 -7.41 22.71
N GLU A 50 -6.54 -8.73 22.55
CA GLU A 50 -7.80 -9.45 22.35
C GLU A 50 -8.72 -9.35 23.57
N GLU A 51 -8.20 -9.59 24.77
CA GLU A 51 -8.96 -9.48 26.02
C GLU A 51 -9.50 -8.05 26.24
N HIS A 52 -8.75 -7.06 25.78
CA HIS A 52 -9.11 -5.65 25.88
C HIS A 52 -9.94 -5.11 24.69
N ASN A 53 -10.41 -5.97 23.78
CA ASN A 53 -11.16 -5.60 22.57
C ASN A 53 -10.43 -4.56 21.68
N LYS A 54 -9.10 -4.50 21.77
CA LYS A 54 -8.24 -3.65 20.94
C LYS A 54 -7.80 -4.37 19.67
N LEU A 55 -7.78 -5.70 19.70
CA LEU A 55 -7.45 -6.56 18.58
C LEU A 55 -8.53 -7.62 18.40
N ASP A 56 -8.99 -7.82 17.18
CA ASP A 56 -9.89 -8.90 16.81
C ASP A 56 -9.62 -9.30 15.35
N LYS A 57 -10.11 -10.48 14.95
CA LYS A 57 -10.05 -10.95 13.56
C LYS A 57 -10.63 -9.95 12.55
N ASP A 58 -11.66 -9.20 12.93
CA ASP A 58 -12.31 -8.19 12.09
C ASP A 58 -11.76 -6.78 12.35
N ASN A 59 -11.03 -6.59 13.46
CA ASN A 59 -10.50 -5.29 13.88
C ASN A 59 -8.98 -5.35 14.11
N LEU A 60 -8.24 -5.14 13.01
CA LEU A 60 -6.79 -5.04 13.00
C LEU A 60 -6.28 -3.58 13.03
N SER A 61 -7.19 -2.61 13.00
CA SER A 61 -6.86 -1.17 12.85
C SER A 61 -5.93 -0.66 13.95
N TYR A 62 -6.09 -1.18 15.17
CA TYR A 62 -5.25 -0.79 16.30
C TYR A 62 -3.81 -1.28 16.12
N ILE A 63 -3.61 -2.57 15.81
CA ILE A 63 -2.25 -3.10 15.62
C ILE A 63 -1.56 -2.51 14.39
N GLU A 64 -2.31 -2.19 13.32
CA GLU A 64 -1.80 -1.45 12.16
C GLU A 64 -1.21 -0.11 12.60
N HIS A 65 -1.95 0.64 13.43
CA HIS A 65 -1.49 1.91 13.96
C HIS A 65 -0.24 1.77 14.85
N ILE A 66 -0.20 0.75 15.70
CA ILE A 66 0.97 0.49 16.55
C ILE A 66 2.20 0.16 15.68
N PHE A 67 2.07 -0.70 14.68
CA PHE A 67 3.17 -1.03 13.77
C PHE A 67 3.64 0.17 12.93
N GLU A 68 2.73 1.10 12.62
CA GLU A 68 3.07 2.38 11.99
C GLU A 68 3.93 3.26 12.91
N ILE A 69 3.53 3.40 14.18
CA ILE A 69 4.28 4.17 15.19
C ILE A 69 5.65 3.54 15.47
N SER A 70 5.68 2.21 15.61
CA SER A 70 6.92 1.45 15.83
C SER A 70 7.80 1.35 14.59
N ARG A 71 7.43 1.99 13.46
CA ARG A 71 8.21 2.04 12.21
C ARG A 71 8.61 0.64 11.71
N ARG A 72 7.72 -0.34 11.83
CA ARG A 72 7.90 -1.71 11.33
C ARG A 72 7.04 -1.96 10.08
N PRO A 73 7.48 -1.49 8.89
CA PRO A 73 6.73 -1.68 7.66
C PRO A 73 6.59 -3.16 7.29
N ASP A 74 7.51 -4.01 7.71
CA ASP A 74 7.47 -5.45 7.47
C ASP A 74 6.25 -6.10 8.15
N LEU A 75 5.98 -5.76 9.42
CA LEU A 75 4.82 -6.26 10.15
C LEU A 75 3.51 -5.71 9.60
N LEU A 76 3.50 -4.41 9.25
CA LEU A 76 2.37 -3.77 8.58
C LEU A 76 2.00 -4.47 7.27
N THR A 77 3.01 -4.85 6.48
CA THR A 77 2.80 -5.53 5.19
C THR A 77 2.08 -6.86 5.39
N VAL A 78 2.47 -7.64 6.39
CA VAL A 78 1.84 -8.93 6.71
C VAL A 78 0.37 -8.74 7.11
N VAL A 79 0.05 -7.73 7.94
CA VAL A 79 -1.34 -7.43 8.33
C VAL A 79 -2.18 -6.97 7.12
N VAL A 80 -1.63 -6.10 6.28
CA VAL A 80 -2.32 -5.60 5.08
C VAL A 80 -2.53 -6.74 4.07
N GLU A 81 -1.55 -7.62 3.90
CA GLU A 81 -1.63 -8.78 3.03
C GLU A 81 -2.75 -9.72 3.49
N TYR A 82 -2.83 -10.01 4.79
CA TYR A 82 -3.93 -10.78 5.38
C TYR A 82 -5.30 -10.15 5.09
N ARG A 83 -5.47 -8.85 5.34
CA ARG A 83 -6.73 -8.14 5.04
C ARG A 83 -7.10 -8.28 3.57
N THR A 84 -6.12 -8.13 2.69
CA THR A 84 -6.34 -8.19 1.25
C THR A 84 -6.63 -9.62 0.78
N GLN A 85 -6.01 -10.64 1.38
CA GLN A 85 -6.24 -12.04 1.05
C GLN A 85 -7.58 -12.56 1.62
N VAL A 86 -7.92 -12.24 2.87
CA VAL A 86 -9.21 -12.64 3.48
C VAL A 86 -10.40 -11.98 2.78
N LEU A 87 -10.25 -10.74 2.32
CA LEU A 87 -11.26 -10.08 1.49
C LEU A 87 -11.37 -10.72 0.09
N LYS A 88 -10.27 -11.22 -0.50
CA LYS A 88 -10.31 -11.94 -1.80
C LYS A 88 -11.01 -13.28 -1.70
N ILE A 89 -10.80 -14.04 -0.61
CA ILE A 89 -11.44 -15.34 -0.42
C ILE A 89 -12.97 -15.22 -0.30
N SER A 90 -13.50 -14.05 0.09
CA SER A 90 -14.95 -13.78 0.12
C SER A 90 -15.54 -13.36 -1.24
N GLU A 91 -14.72 -12.99 -2.22
CA GLU A 91 -15.13 -12.57 -3.59
C GLU A 91 -14.74 -13.60 -4.69
N GLU A 92 -14.10 -14.71 -4.33
CA GLU A 92 -13.60 -15.72 -5.29
C GLU A 92 -14.54 -16.92 -5.54
N ASP A 93 -15.83 -16.81 -5.25
CA ASP A 93 -16.85 -17.66 -5.92
C ASP A 93 -17.35 -17.05 -7.26
N GLU A 94 -16.96 -15.82 -7.65
CA GLU A 94 -17.46 -15.21 -8.91
C GLU A 94 -16.45 -14.45 -9.82
N VAL A 95 -15.13 -14.37 -9.55
CA VAL A 95 -14.20 -13.68 -10.48
C VAL A 95 -13.47 -14.62 -11.45
N ASP A 96 -14.29 -15.20 -12.33
CA ASP A 96 -14.06 -15.39 -13.77
C ASP A 96 -12.60 -15.45 -14.30
N THR A 97 -12.11 -16.67 -14.47
CA THR A 97 -11.49 -17.28 -15.67
C THR A 97 -10.81 -16.46 -16.80
N LYS A 98 -10.31 -15.24 -16.58
CA LYS A 98 -9.76 -14.40 -17.67
C LYS A 98 -8.40 -13.76 -17.35
N LEU A 99 -7.51 -14.43 -16.61
CA LEU A 99 -6.08 -14.11 -16.69
C LEU A 99 -5.52 -14.72 -17.97
N THR A 100 -5.84 -14.08 -19.10
CA THR A 100 -5.26 -14.44 -20.39
C THR A 100 -3.76 -14.23 -20.33
N ARG A 101 -3.05 -15.35 -20.27
CA ARG A 101 -1.74 -15.60 -20.86
C ARG A 101 -1.55 -14.73 -22.12
N ILE A 102 -0.82 -13.63 -22.01
CA ILE A 102 -0.30 -12.92 -23.19
C ILE A 102 1.17 -13.33 -23.34
N PRO A 103 1.51 -14.20 -24.32
CA PRO A 103 2.89 -14.34 -24.73
C PRO A 103 3.31 -13.08 -25.52
N SER A 104 4.61 -12.80 -25.43
CA SER A 104 5.35 -11.73 -26.09
C SER A 104 4.87 -11.30 -27.49
N ALA A 105 4.93 -9.98 -27.70
CA ALA A 105 5.06 -9.25 -28.97
C ALA A 105 3.83 -9.08 -29.90
N LYS A 106 3.42 -7.81 -30.10
CA LYS A 106 3.65 -7.08 -31.37
C LYS A 106 3.21 -5.62 -31.28
N LYS A 107 4.01 -4.75 -31.91
CA LYS A 107 3.80 -3.30 -32.01
C LYS A 107 2.47 -2.95 -32.68
N TYR A 108 1.76 -1.96 -32.15
CA TYR A 108 0.73 -1.23 -32.90
C TYR A 108 1.19 0.20 -33.17
N LYS A 109 1.51 0.46 -34.44
CA LYS A 109 1.26 1.77 -35.08
C LYS A 109 -0.25 1.81 -35.35
N GLY A 110 -0.93 2.88 -34.95
CA GLY A 110 -2.30 3.09 -35.43
C GLY A 110 -3.13 4.03 -34.57
N GLN A 111 -3.13 5.30 -34.97
CA GLN A 111 -4.28 6.21 -34.94
C GLN A 111 -5.02 6.36 -33.60
N SER A 112 -4.69 7.42 -32.86
CA SER A 112 -5.62 8.05 -31.94
C SER A 112 -6.50 9.07 -32.67
N PRO A 113 -7.83 8.99 -32.53
CA PRO A 113 -8.70 10.16 -32.57
C PRO A 113 -9.39 10.35 -31.21
N PRO A 114 -10.12 11.45 -30.99
CA PRO A 114 -9.85 12.83 -31.38
C PRO A 114 -9.97 13.78 -30.17
N TYR A 115 -9.42 14.99 -30.24
CA TYR A 115 -9.89 16.09 -29.39
C TYR A 115 -10.16 17.33 -30.23
N THR A 116 -11.39 17.45 -30.69
CA THR A 116 -11.94 18.74 -31.13
C THR A 116 -12.69 19.36 -29.97
N ARG A 117 -12.05 20.29 -29.25
CA ARG A 117 -12.72 21.28 -28.41
C ARG A 117 -12.56 22.64 -29.08
N LYS A 118 -13.70 23.29 -29.32
CA LYS A 118 -13.89 24.52 -30.09
C LYS A 118 -12.76 25.56 -29.95
N GLY A 119 -12.13 25.90 -31.08
CA GLY A 119 -11.86 27.30 -31.45
C GLY A 119 -10.65 28.03 -30.87
N LYS A 120 -9.72 27.41 -30.13
CA LYS A 120 -8.40 28.02 -29.84
C LYS A 120 -7.31 26.94 -29.81
N THR A 121 -6.36 27.02 -30.74
CA THR A 121 -5.14 26.20 -30.76
C THR A 121 -4.23 26.62 -29.60
N ILE A 122 -4.07 25.74 -28.61
CA ILE A 122 -3.06 25.90 -27.56
C ILE A 122 -1.84 25.08 -28.01
N PRO A 123 -0.65 25.68 -28.19
CA PRO A 123 0.56 24.95 -28.54
C PRO A 123 0.99 24.03 -27.39
N HIS A 124 1.52 22.85 -27.71
CA HIS A 124 2.15 21.98 -26.71
C HIS A 124 3.40 22.65 -26.13
N PRO A 125 3.70 22.44 -24.83
CA PRO A 125 4.78 23.13 -24.11
C PRO A 125 6.21 22.82 -24.59
N TRP A 126 6.39 21.92 -25.56
CA TRP A 126 7.69 21.61 -26.17
C TRP A 126 7.93 22.31 -27.52
N ASP A 127 6.94 23.02 -28.08
CA ASP A 127 7.00 23.61 -29.43
C ASP A 127 7.69 25.00 -29.47
N THR A 128 8.31 25.43 -28.38
CA THR A 128 9.12 26.65 -28.35
C THR A 128 10.52 26.41 -28.93
N ARG A 129 10.59 26.12 -30.24
CA ARG A 129 11.85 26.28 -30.98
C ARG A 129 12.06 27.78 -31.27
N PRO A 130 13.26 28.33 -31.03
CA PRO A 130 13.59 29.67 -31.49
C PRO A 130 13.56 29.71 -33.03
N ARG A 131 12.73 30.61 -33.56
CA ARG A 131 12.57 30.85 -35.00
C ARG A 131 13.85 31.49 -35.54
N VAL A 132 14.56 30.79 -36.43
CA VAL A 132 15.63 31.36 -37.26
C VAL A 132 15.04 32.45 -38.17
N PRO A 133 15.65 33.65 -38.27
CA PRO A 133 15.24 34.64 -39.27
C PRO A 133 15.79 34.26 -40.65
N SER A 134 14.89 34.21 -41.65
CA SER A 134 15.22 34.01 -43.07
C SER A 134 15.95 35.23 -43.66
N PRO A 135 16.87 35.05 -44.63
CA PRO A 135 17.57 36.15 -45.27
C PRO A 135 16.66 36.83 -46.30
N GLN A 136 16.38 38.11 -46.12
CA GLN A 136 15.74 38.93 -47.16
C GLN A 136 16.80 39.37 -48.17
N GLY A 137 16.51 39.12 -49.44
CA GLY A 137 17.37 39.46 -50.57
C GLY A 137 17.53 40.97 -50.74
N LEU A 138 18.79 41.37 -50.95
CA LEU A 138 19.16 42.69 -51.44
C LEU A 138 19.23 42.61 -52.98
N ALA A 139 18.27 43.23 -53.64
CA ALA A 139 18.34 43.61 -55.04
C ALA A 139 18.07 45.11 -55.13
N GLY A 140 19.03 45.87 -55.68
CA GLY A 140 18.79 47.23 -56.18
C GLY A 140 19.80 48.28 -55.71
N ALA A 141 20.93 48.40 -56.42
CA ALA A 141 21.38 49.62 -57.12
C ALA A 141 22.63 49.29 -57.94
#